data_AF-M3JRK6-F1
#
_entry.id   AF-M3JRK6-F1
#
_cell.length_a   1.000
_cell.length_b   1.000
_cell.length_c   1.000
_cell.angle_alpha   90.00
_cell.angle_beta   90.00
_cell.angle_gamma   90.00
#
_symmetry.space_group_name_H-M   'P 1'
#
loop_
_entity.id
_entity.type
_entity.pdbx_description
1 polymer ?
#
loop_
_entity_poly.entity_id
_entity_poly.type
_entity_poly.pdbx_seq_one_letter_code
_entity_poly.pdbx_strand_id
1 'polypeptide(L)'
;MSEVTEKVNDLSLKDKKQDGKKKAEKKSANPLFLDPQPAFIDSRIKMFDELKAKYDEELSKKERVPIQITLKDGSIKEGTSFETSPMDIANSIGKSFAERQVIAKVDGKLWDMPRPLEGSVKLEFLDFEHPEGKAVFWHSSAHILGEACECHYGSHLSHGPPTEDGFFYDMSINNGETFVSQADFGNLEQVATKAIKEKQKFERLEMTKEQLLEMFKYNKYKVQFISDKIPD
;
A
#
# COMPACT_ATOMS: atom_id res chain seq x y z
N MET A 1 9.58 -25.91 -35.17
CA MET A 1 10.02 -27.28 -34.90
C MET A 1 11.49 -27.34 -35.33
N SER A 2 12.48 -26.92 -34.53
CA SER A 2 13.07 -27.76 -33.49
C SER A 2 14.16 -27.05 -32.65
N GLU A 3 14.11 -25.73 -32.42
CA GLU A 3 15.17 -25.02 -31.64
C GLU A 3 14.66 -24.10 -30.51
N VAL A 4 13.36 -24.01 -30.28
CA VAL A 4 12.79 -23.18 -29.20
C VAL A 4 12.31 -24.01 -28.00
N THR A 5 12.27 -25.34 -28.12
CA THR A 5 11.77 -26.25 -27.08
C THR A 5 12.83 -26.71 -26.07
N GLU A 6 14.11 -26.37 -26.24
CA GLU A 6 15.19 -26.83 -25.35
C GLU A 6 15.57 -25.86 -24.22
N LYS A 7 15.14 -24.59 -24.26
CA LYS A 7 15.48 -23.61 -23.19
C LYS A 7 14.49 -23.55 -22.03
N VAL A 8 13.45 -24.39 -22.02
CA VAL A 8 12.42 -24.39 -20.96
C VAL A 8 12.57 -25.57 -19.99
N ASN A 9 13.56 -26.45 -20.15
CA ASN A 9 13.73 -27.63 -19.31
C ASN A 9 14.79 -27.52 -18.18
N ASP A 10 15.47 -26.38 -18.02
CA ASP A 10 16.53 -26.21 -17.01
C ASP A 10 16.03 -25.65 -15.66
N LEU A 11 14.71 -25.66 -15.44
CA LEU A 11 14.07 -25.25 -14.17
C LEU A 11 13.55 -26.43 -13.33
N SER A 12 13.95 -27.67 -13.62
CA SER A 12 13.58 -28.81 -12.75
C SER A 12 14.68 -29.15 -11.75
N LEU A 13 14.38 -28.84 -10.48
CA LEU A 13 15.07 -29.31 -9.29
C LEU A 13 15.28 -30.83 -9.36
N LYS A 14 16.55 -31.28 -9.47
CA LYS A 14 16.94 -32.65 -9.15
C LYS A 14 17.86 -32.66 -7.95
N ASP A 15 17.38 -33.32 -6.91
CA ASP A 15 18.12 -33.66 -5.70
C ASP A 15 19.50 -34.23 -6.00
N LYS A 16 20.55 -33.51 -5.57
CA LYS A 16 21.86 -34.10 -5.29
C LYS A 16 22.29 -33.71 -3.89
N LYS A 17 22.25 -34.69 -3.00
CA LYS A 17 23.02 -34.70 -1.75
C LYS A 17 24.51 -34.54 -2.09
N GLN A 18 25.13 -33.47 -1.60
CA GLN A 18 26.57 -33.41 -1.36
C GLN A 18 26.89 -32.39 -0.25
N ASP A 19 27.40 -32.96 0.84
CA ASP A 19 28.18 -32.42 1.95
C ASP A 19 28.37 -30.90 2.10
N GLY A 20 27.72 -30.36 3.15
CA GLY A 20 28.44 -29.76 4.27
C GLY A 20 29.45 -28.64 3.99
N LYS A 21 29.06 -27.57 3.29
CA LYS A 21 29.70 -26.25 3.47
C LYS A 21 28.64 -25.18 3.70
N LYS A 22 28.47 -24.79 4.97
CA LYS A 22 27.68 -23.62 5.38
C LYS A 22 28.15 -22.40 4.56
N LYS A 23 27.35 -21.95 3.60
CA LYS A 23 27.47 -20.57 3.08
C LYS A 23 27.19 -19.67 4.27
N ALA A 24 28.20 -18.93 4.72
CA ALA A 24 28.01 -17.92 5.73
C ALA A 24 27.13 -16.81 5.14
N GLU A 25 25.86 -16.76 5.54
CA GLU A 25 25.08 -15.54 5.48
C GLU A 25 25.88 -14.48 6.25
N LYS A 26 26.35 -13.44 5.55
CA LYS A 26 26.78 -12.22 6.21
C LYS A 26 25.54 -11.64 6.88
N LYS A 27 25.32 -11.95 8.17
CA LYS A 27 24.32 -11.27 8.99
C LYS A 27 24.58 -9.77 8.87
N SER A 28 23.58 -9.01 8.44
CA SER A 28 23.59 -7.55 8.56
C SER A 28 23.87 -7.19 10.02
N ALA A 29 24.67 -6.15 10.28
CA ALA A 29 24.96 -5.73 11.64
C ALA A 29 23.75 -5.10 12.36
N ASN A 30 22.71 -4.70 11.61
CA ASN A 30 21.54 -4.02 12.17
C ASN A 30 20.51 -5.00 12.76
N PRO A 31 19.84 -4.64 13.87
CA PRO A 31 18.70 -5.39 14.37
C PRO A 31 17.56 -5.40 13.36
N LEU A 32 16.71 -6.42 13.38
CA LEU A 32 15.60 -6.55 12.42
C LEU A 32 14.62 -5.36 12.49
N PHE A 33 14.38 -4.85 13.70
CA PHE A 33 13.65 -3.61 13.97
C PHE A 33 14.55 -2.70 14.82
N LEU A 34 14.48 -1.39 14.60
CA LEU A 34 15.06 -0.44 15.54
C LEU A 34 14.35 -0.53 16.90
N ASP A 35 15.13 -0.46 17.97
CA ASP A 35 14.64 -0.41 19.35
C ASP A 35 15.43 0.65 20.12
N PRO A 36 14.80 1.79 20.50
CA PRO A 36 13.41 2.13 20.24
C PRO A 36 13.13 2.41 18.75
N GLN A 37 11.85 2.32 18.36
CA GLN A 37 11.41 2.76 17.04
C GLN A 37 11.60 4.28 16.87
N PRO A 38 11.76 4.78 15.63
CA PRO A 38 11.90 6.21 15.39
C PRO A 38 10.70 7.00 15.93
N ALA A 39 10.97 8.04 16.73
CA ALA A 39 9.95 8.85 17.38
C ALA A 39 8.96 9.53 16.41
N PHE A 40 9.35 9.68 15.14
CA PHE A 40 8.45 10.22 14.11
C PHE A 40 7.29 9.28 13.78
N ILE A 41 7.45 7.96 13.96
CA ILE A 41 6.37 6.99 13.71
C ILE A 41 5.24 7.22 14.69
N ASP A 42 5.54 7.24 15.99
CA ASP A 42 4.56 7.50 17.05
C ASP A 42 3.91 8.88 16.91
N SER A 43 4.71 9.90 16.55
CA SER A 43 4.21 11.25 16.33
C SER A 43 3.21 11.32 15.17
N ARG A 44 3.49 10.64 14.05
CA ARG A 44 2.57 10.56 12.90
C ARG A 44 1.30 9.81 13.25
N ILE A 45 1.40 8.66 13.93
CA ILE A 45 0.25 7.84 14.33
C ILE A 45 -0.66 8.66 15.25
N LYS A 46 -0.10 9.30 16.28
CA LYS A 46 -0.88 10.15 17.18
C LYS A 46 -1.64 11.26 16.45
N MET A 47 -0.96 11.96 15.54
CA MET A 47 -1.60 13.01 14.75
C MET A 47 -2.68 12.45 13.81
N PHE A 48 -2.41 11.30 13.18
CA PHE A 48 -3.37 10.62 12.33
C PHE A 48 -4.62 10.22 13.13
N ASP A 49 -4.47 9.59 14.29
CA ASP A 49 -5.57 9.15 15.15
C ASP A 49 -6.44 10.33 15.59
N GLU A 50 -5.83 11.45 16.02
CA GLU A 50 -6.54 12.66 16.42
C GLU A 50 -7.36 13.27 15.26
N LEU A 51 -6.79 13.31 14.06
CA LEU A 51 -7.48 13.86 12.88
C LEU A 51 -8.53 12.89 12.34
N LYS A 52 -8.25 11.59 12.37
CA LYS A 52 -9.17 10.54 11.95
C LYS A 52 -10.40 10.48 12.85
N ALA A 53 -10.22 10.64 14.17
CA ALA A 53 -11.34 10.73 15.11
C ALA A 53 -12.28 11.90 14.78
N LYS A 54 -11.73 13.08 14.46
CA LYS A 54 -12.52 14.24 14.02
C LYS A 54 -13.23 13.98 12.70
N TYR A 55 -12.54 13.40 11.73
CA TYR A 55 -13.12 13.04 10.44
C TYR A 55 -14.28 12.05 10.61
N ASP A 56 -14.12 11.04 11.45
CA ASP A 56 -15.15 10.04 11.72
C ASP A 56 -16.35 10.63 12.46
N GLU A 57 -16.12 11.56 13.38
CA GLU A 57 -17.19 12.31 14.04
C GLU A 57 -18.01 13.11 13.01
N GLU A 58 -17.36 13.84 12.11
CA GLU A 58 -18.04 14.58 11.05
C GLU A 58 -18.77 13.66 10.07
N LEU A 59 -18.17 12.52 9.72
CA LEU A 59 -18.79 11.52 8.86
C LEU A 59 -20.04 10.89 9.50
N SER A 60 -20.05 10.73 10.83
CA SER A 60 -21.20 10.21 11.59
C SER A 60 -22.39 11.17 11.59
N LYS A 61 -22.14 12.48 11.45
CA LYS A 61 -23.17 13.52 11.39
C LYS A 61 -23.78 13.67 9.98
N LYS A 62 -23.14 13.12 8.94
CA LYS A 62 -23.67 13.19 7.57
C LYS A 62 -24.98 12.41 7.44
N GLU A 63 -25.93 12.99 6.72
CA GLU A 63 -27.21 12.34 6.44
C GLU A 63 -27.04 11.07 5.60
N ARG A 64 -27.73 10.01 6.01
CA ARG A 64 -27.75 8.70 5.33
C ARG A 64 -28.97 8.65 4.42
N VAL A 65 -28.75 8.69 3.11
CA VAL A 65 -29.82 8.68 2.11
C VAL A 65 -29.73 7.43 1.24
N PRO A 66 -30.87 6.90 0.74
CA PRO A 66 -30.86 5.82 -0.24
C PRO A 66 -30.12 6.24 -1.53
N ILE A 67 -29.26 5.36 -2.03
CA ILE A 67 -28.47 5.56 -3.25
C ILE A 67 -28.62 4.37 -4.21
N GLN A 68 -28.43 4.64 -5.50
CA GLN A 68 -28.41 3.64 -6.56
C GLN A 68 -26.99 3.49 -7.12
N ILE A 69 -26.49 2.26 -7.11
CA ILE A 69 -25.18 1.90 -7.63
C ILE A 69 -25.38 1.15 -8.94
N THR A 70 -24.99 1.78 -10.05
CA THR A 70 -25.11 1.19 -11.40
C THR A 70 -23.81 0.46 -11.76
N LEU A 71 -23.90 -0.84 -12.01
CA LEU A 71 -22.77 -1.66 -12.45
C LEU A 71 -22.59 -1.61 -13.98
N LYS A 72 -21.43 -2.08 -14.45
CA LYS A 72 -21.07 -2.11 -15.88
C LYS A 72 -22.06 -2.86 -16.78
N ASP A 73 -22.72 -3.89 -16.25
CA ASP A 73 -23.73 -4.68 -16.97
C ASP A 73 -25.11 -3.99 -17.02
N GLY A 74 -25.22 -2.79 -16.44
CA GLY A 74 -26.47 -2.03 -16.32
C GLY A 74 -27.33 -2.45 -15.12
N SER A 75 -26.92 -3.46 -14.35
CA SER A 75 -27.63 -3.82 -13.13
C SER A 75 -27.51 -2.72 -12.07
N ILE A 76 -28.56 -2.56 -11.27
CA ILE A 76 -28.63 -1.57 -10.21
C ILE A 76 -28.65 -2.29 -8.87
N LYS A 77 -27.78 -1.84 -7.95
CA LYS A 77 -27.78 -2.24 -6.55
C LYS A 77 -28.24 -1.06 -5.70
N GLU A 78 -29.04 -1.35 -4.70
CA GLU A 78 -29.44 -0.36 -3.69
C GLU A 78 -28.39 -0.31 -2.59
N GLY A 79 -28.22 0.88 -2.01
CA GLY A 79 -27.36 1.10 -0.86
C GLY A 79 -27.73 2.37 -0.11
N THR A 80 -26.91 2.70 0.87
CA THR A 80 -27.06 3.89 1.71
C THR A 80 -25.78 4.72 1.63
N SER A 81 -25.91 6.03 1.41
CA SER A 81 -24.77 6.95 1.36
C SER A 81 -23.97 6.89 2.66
N PHE A 82 -22.65 7.04 2.58
CA PHE A 82 -21.72 7.03 3.72
C PHE A 82 -21.76 5.75 4.58
N GLU A 83 -22.35 4.66 4.06
CA GLU A 83 -22.41 3.35 4.70
C GLU A 83 -22.02 2.24 3.71
N THR A 84 -22.69 2.15 2.56
CA THR A 84 -22.40 1.12 1.56
C THR A 84 -21.10 1.44 0.82
N SER A 85 -20.17 0.48 0.79
CA SER A 85 -18.88 0.57 0.08
C SER A 85 -18.85 -0.31 -1.19
N PRO A 86 -17.90 -0.07 -2.12
CA PRO A 86 -17.66 -1.00 -3.22
C PRO A 86 -17.39 -2.44 -2.75
N MET A 87 -16.73 -2.62 -1.61
CA MET A 87 -16.48 -3.93 -1.02
C MET A 87 -17.78 -4.65 -0.64
N ASP A 88 -18.77 -3.94 -0.11
CA ASP A 88 -20.09 -4.53 0.21
C ASP A 88 -20.81 -4.99 -1.06
N ILE A 89 -20.76 -4.16 -2.11
CA ILE A 89 -21.33 -4.50 -3.42
C ILE A 89 -20.61 -5.73 -4.01
N ALA A 90 -19.28 -5.78 -3.95
CA ALA A 90 -18.50 -6.93 -4.43
C ALA A 90 -18.83 -8.21 -3.65
N ASN A 91 -18.96 -8.12 -2.33
CA ASN A 91 -19.36 -9.25 -1.48
C ASN A 91 -20.79 -9.74 -1.81
N SER A 92 -21.70 -8.83 -2.18
CA SER A 92 -23.06 -9.18 -2.62
C SER A 92 -23.09 -9.96 -3.94
N ILE A 93 -22.08 -9.78 -4.79
CA ILE A 93 -21.91 -10.54 -6.04
C ILE A 93 -21.34 -11.93 -5.73
N GLY A 94 -20.35 -11.99 -4.83
CA GLY A 94 -19.84 -13.24 -4.29
C GLY A 94 -18.44 -13.08 -3.70
N LYS A 95 -18.13 -13.90 -2.69
CA LYS A 95 -16.85 -13.83 -1.96
C LYS A 95 -15.62 -13.94 -2.88
N SER A 96 -15.62 -14.89 -3.82
CA SER A 96 -14.50 -15.04 -4.77
C SER A 96 -14.37 -13.85 -5.72
N PHE A 97 -15.47 -13.17 -6.04
CA PHE A 97 -15.42 -11.94 -6.83
C PHE A 97 -14.79 -10.81 -6.02
N ALA A 98 -15.22 -10.61 -4.77
CA ALA A 98 -14.69 -9.59 -3.88
C ALA A 98 -13.19 -9.75 -3.60
N GLU A 99 -12.74 -10.98 -3.31
CA GLU A 99 -11.33 -11.29 -3.02
C GLU A 99 -10.39 -11.03 -4.21
N ARG A 100 -10.92 -10.98 -5.44
CA ARG A 100 -10.15 -10.68 -6.65
C ARG A 100 -9.97 -9.19 -6.93
N GLN A 101 -10.84 -8.33 -6.38
CA GLN A 101 -10.81 -6.92 -6.72
C GLN A 101 -9.71 -6.20 -5.95
N VAL A 102 -8.98 -5.33 -6.65
CA VAL A 102 -7.92 -4.51 -6.04
C VAL A 102 -8.46 -3.13 -5.69
N ILE A 103 -9.17 -2.51 -6.61
CA ILE A 103 -9.66 -1.13 -6.50
C ILE A 103 -10.98 -0.99 -7.26
N ALA A 104 -11.78 0.01 -6.91
CA ALA A 104 -12.98 0.38 -7.65
C ALA A 104 -12.77 1.68 -8.44
N LYS A 105 -13.64 1.91 -9.42
CA LYS A 105 -13.89 3.19 -10.05
C LYS A 105 -15.30 3.64 -9.74
N VAL A 106 -15.42 4.83 -9.19
CA VAL A 106 -16.68 5.52 -8.89
C VAL A 106 -16.75 6.74 -9.78
N ASP A 107 -17.70 6.74 -10.72
CA ASP A 107 -17.84 7.77 -11.76
C ASP A 107 -16.53 8.08 -12.50
N GLY A 108 -15.78 7.01 -12.81
CA GLY A 108 -14.52 7.08 -13.54
C GLY A 108 -13.29 7.44 -12.69
N LYS A 109 -13.45 7.72 -11.39
CA LYS A 109 -12.34 8.03 -10.47
C LYS A 109 -12.01 6.82 -9.59
N LEU A 110 -10.72 6.58 -9.35
CA LEU A 110 -10.29 5.50 -8.45
C LEU A 110 -10.83 5.71 -7.03
N TRP A 111 -11.28 4.61 -6.44
CA TRP A 111 -11.98 4.60 -5.16
C TRP A 111 -11.62 3.35 -4.36
N ASP A 112 -11.18 3.54 -3.12
CA ASP A 112 -10.76 2.44 -2.26
C ASP A 112 -11.94 1.49 -2.00
N MET A 113 -11.69 0.17 -2.06
CA MET A 113 -12.75 -0.82 -1.90
C MET A 113 -13.59 -0.64 -0.61
N PRO A 114 -13.01 -0.38 0.58
CA PRO A 114 -13.79 -0.19 1.80
C PRO A 114 -14.32 1.24 1.98
N ARG A 115 -14.00 2.20 1.10
CA ARG A 115 -14.45 3.58 1.24
C ARG A 115 -15.95 3.69 0.93
N PRO A 116 -16.80 4.15 1.87
CA PRO A 116 -18.24 4.27 1.63
C PRO A 116 -18.56 5.23 0.48
N LEU A 117 -19.58 4.90 -0.31
CA LEU A 117 -20.09 5.71 -1.41
C LEU A 117 -20.87 6.90 -0.87
N GLU A 118 -20.71 8.06 -1.48
CA GLU A 118 -21.31 9.31 -0.98
C GLU A 118 -22.66 9.64 -1.63
N GLY A 119 -23.02 8.94 -2.71
CA GLY A 119 -24.22 9.20 -3.52
C GLY A 119 -24.51 8.06 -4.50
N SER A 120 -25.50 8.26 -5.37
CA SER A 120 -25.76 7.37 -6.50
C SER A 120 -24.66 7.51 -7.55
N VAL A 121 -24.09 6.39 -7.99
CA VAL A 121 -22.85 6.38 -8.78
C VAL A 121 -22.82 5.27 -9.83
N LYS A 122 -21.95 5.41 -10.82
CA LYS A 122 -21.50 4.29 -11.67
C LYS A 122 -20.30 3.63 -11.04
N LEU A 123 -20.40 2.32 -10.79
CA LEU A 123 -19.37 1.52 -10.15
C LEU A 123 -18.75 0.51 -11.12
N GLU A 124 -17.43 0.51 -11.15
CA GLU A 124 -16.60 -0.42 -11.89
C GLU A 124 -15.59 -1.05 -10.94
N PHE A 125 -15.35 -2.35 -11.07
CA PHE A 125 -14.32 -3.05 -10.31
C PHE A 125 -13.11 -3.34 -11.19
N LEU A 126 -11.92 -3.14 -10.62
CA LEU A 126 -10.65 -3.38 -11.29
C LEU A 126 -9.87 -4.43 -10.48
N ASP A 127 -9.60 -5.57 -11.12
CA ASP A 127 -8.69 -6.59 -10.59
C ASP A 127 -7.25 -6.31 -11.02
N PHE A 128 -6.34 -7.21 -10.64
CA PHE A 128 -4.91 -7.08 -10.91
C PHE A 128 -4.55 -7.11 -12.41
N GLU A 129 -5.40 -7.70 -13.26
CA GLU A 129 -5.15 -7.75 -14.70
C GLU A 129 -5.40 -6.40 -15.38
N HIS A 130 -6.22 -5.55 -14.77
CA HIS A 130 -6.45 -4.20 -15.26
C HIS A 130 -5.21 -3.31 -14.99
N PRO A 131 -4.73 -2.50 -15.97
CA PRO A 131 -3.53 -1.66 -15.79
C PRO A 131 -3.59 -0.75 -14.55
N GLU A 132 -4.72 -0.08 -14.31
CA GLU A 132 -4.89 0.76 -13.11
C GLU A 132 -4.98 -0.05 -11.81
N GLY A 133 -5.56 -1.27 -11.85
CA GLY A 133 -5.57 -2.15 -10.69
C GLY A 133 -4.17 -2.61 -10.31
N LYS A 134 -3.37 -2.99 -11.32
CA LYS A 134 -1.95 -3.32 -11.17
C LYS A 134 -1.14 -2.14 -10.61
N ALA A 135 -1.35 -0.94 -11.14
CA ALA A 135 -0.66 0.27 -10.66
C ALA A 135 -0.97 0.56 -9.16
N VAL A 136 -2.23 0.43 -8.74
CA VAL A 136 -2.62 0.58 -7.33
C VAL A 136 -1.98 -0.50 -6.47
N PHE A 137 -1.99 -1.77 -6.91
CA PHE A 137 -1.35 -2.87 -6.19
C PHE A 137 0.15 -2.63 -5.96
N TRP A 138 0.85 -2.18 -7.00
CA TRP A 138 2.27 -1.84 -6.91
C TRP A 138 2.55 -0.64 -6.02
N HIS A 139 1.70 0.38 -6.07
CA HIS A 139 1.83 1.54 -5.18
C HIS A 139 1.65 1.14 -3.71
N SER A 140 0.66 0.30 -3.40
CA SER A 140 0.47 -0.25 -2.05
C SER A 140 1.67 -1.10 -1.60
N SER A 141 2.28 -1.85 -2.52
CA SER A 141 3.48 -2.65 -2.24
C SER A 141 4.71 -1.77 -1.96
N ALA A 142 4.85 -0.63 -2.64
CA ALA A 142 5.84 0.39 -2.29
C ALA A 142 5.63 0.88 -0.86
N HIS A 143 4.40 1.18 -0.44
CA HIS A 143 4.13 1.61 0.94
C HIS A 143 4.57 0.57 1.99
N ILE A 144 4.32 -0.72 1.74
CA ILE A 144 4.77 -1.81 2.63
C ILE A 144 6.30 -1.86 2.72
N LEU A 145 6.99 -1.70 1.59
CA LEU A 145 8.46 -1.60 1.59
C LEU A 145 8.94 -0.34 2.34
N GLY A 146 8.26 0.79 2.16
CA GLY A 146 8.55 2.04 2.84
C GLY A 146 8.46 1.91 4.36
N GLU A 147 7.40 1.28 4.87
CA GLU A 147 7.26 0.96 6.30
C GLU A 147 8.42 0.07 6.77
N ALA A 148 8.75 -0.97 6.02
CA ALA A 148 9.86 -1.85 6.36
C ALA A 148 11.20 -1.10 6.48
N CYS A 149 11.45 -0.16 5.56
CA CYS A 149 12.62 0.69 5.58
C CYS A 149 12.64 1.68 6.75
N GLU A 150 11.51 2.30 7.11
CA GLU A 150 11.40 3.16 8.29
C GLU A 150 11.62 2.35 9.59
N CYS A 151 11.01 1.17 9.71
CA CYS A 151 11.11 0.32 10.89
C CYS A 151 12.50 -0.32 11.08
N HIS A 152 13.17 -0.68 9.99
CA HIS A 152 14.49 -1.34 10.02
C HIS A 152 15.65 -0.34 10.11
N TYR A 153 15.56 0.80 9.39
CA TYR A 153 16.67 1.76 9.29
C TYR A 153 16.40 3.13 9.90
N GLY A 154 15.16 3.45 10.27
CA GLY A 154 14.79 4.82 10.61
C GLY A 154 14.92 5.77 9.42
N SER A 155 14.74 5.22 8.20
CA SER A 155 14.95 5.96 6.96
C SER A 155 13.96 7.11 6.79
N HIS A 156 14.34 8.11 6.01
CA HIS A 156 13.45 9.16 5.55
C HIS A 156 13.00 8.85 4.12
N LEU A 157 11.73 8.50 3.98
CA LEU A 157 11.08 8.18 2.70
C LEU A 157 10.92 9.42 1.81
N SER A 158 11.11 9.27 0.51
CA SER A 158 10.93 10.34 -0.48
C SER A 158 9.79 10.00 -1.45
N HIS A 159 10.09 9.25 -2.52
CA HIS A 159 9.19 8.96 -3.62
C HIS A 159 9.09 7.45 -3.86
N GLY A 160 7.89 6.91 -4.00
CA GLY A 160 7.70 5.46 -4.18
C GLY A 160 6.59 5.15 -5.19
N PRO A 161 6.82 5.39 -6.48
CA PRO A 161 5.80 5.19 -7.50
C PRO A 161 5.71 3.71 -7.91
N PRO A 162 4.55 3.28 -8.44
CA PRO A 162 4.48 2.05 -9.21
C PRO A 162 5.22 2.22 -10.55
N THR A 163 5.69 1.11 -11.10
CA THR A 163 6.24 0.99 -12.45
C THR A 163 5.43 -0.02 -13.26
N GLU A 164 5.77 -0.22 -14.53
CA GLU A 164 5.11 -1.23 -15.39
C GLU A 164 5.27 -2.65 -14.82
N ASP A 165 6.47 -2.97 -14.34
CA ASP A 165 6.86 -4.31 -13.90
C ASP A 165 7.02 -4.45 -12.37
N GLY A 166 6.62 -3.44 -11.59
CA GLY A 166 6.76 -3.48 -10.13
C GLY A 166 6.67 -2.10 -9.48
N PHE A 167 7.59 -1.83 -8.56
CA PHE A 167 7.63 -0.59 -7.80
C PHE A 167 9.04 -0.37 -7.23
N PHE A 168 9.31 0.85 -6.77
CA PHE A 168 10.48 1.16 -5.97
C PHE A 168 10.13 2.16 -4.87
N TYR A 169 11.06 2.39 -3.94
CA TYR A 169 10.94 3.46 -2.95
C TYR A 169 12.29 4.13 -2.71
N ASP A 170 12.37 5.42 -3.01
CA ASP A 170 13.51 6.27 -2.69
C ASP A 170 13.51 6.65 -1.22
N MET A 171 14.63 6.42 -0.56
CA MET A 171 14.80 6.74 0.86
C MET A 171 16.22 7.24 1.15
N SER A 172 16.35 7.99 2.25
CA SER A 172 17.63 8.40 2.81
C SER A 172 17.83 7.76 4.17
N ILE A 173 19.00 7.15 4.39
CA ILE A 173 19.39 6.56 5.67
C ILE A 173 20.58 7.38 6.18
N ASN A 174 20.53 7.85 7.43
CA ASN A 174 21.57 8.67 8.04
C ASN A 174 22.01 9.83 7.11
N ASN A 175 21.06 10.59 6.57
CA ASN A 175 21.30 11.68 5.62
C ASN A 175 22.10 11.29 4.35
N GLY A 176 22.06 10.02 3.95
CA GLY A 176 22.74 9.52 2.74
C GLY A 176 24.09 8.86 3.01
N GLU A 177 24.47 8.67 4.27
CA GLU A 177 25.74 8.02 4.64
C GLU A 177 25.68 6.49 4.59
N THR A 178 24.47 5.91 4.57
CA THR A 178 24.26 4.46 4.59
C THR A 178 23.58 3.99 3.30
N PHE A 179 24.06 2.86 2.78
CA PHE A 179 23.57 2.25 1.54
C PHE A 179 22.96 0.88 1.82
N VAL A 180 21.90 0.55 1.08
CA VAL A 180 21.32 -0.79 1.08
C VAL A 180 22.14 -1.70 0.18
N SER A 181 22.38 -2.92 0.65
CA SER A 181 23.05 -3.97 -0.09
C SER A 181 22.17 -5.22 -0.20
N GLN A 182 22.59 -6.20 -1.01
CA GLN A 182 21.87 -7.48 -1.10
C GLN A 182 21.81 -8.24 0.24
N ALA A 183 22.74 -7.98 1.17
CA ALA A 183 22.73 -8.60 2.49
C ALA A 183 21.54 -8.12 3.35
N ASP A 184 20.91 -7.01 2.98
CA ASP A 184 19.81 -6.40 3.72
C ASP A 184 18.43 -6.90 3.27
N PHE A 185 18.35 -7.50 2.08
CA PHE A 185 17.08 -7.88 1.45
C PHE A 185 16.29 -8.86 2.33
N GLY A 186 16.96 -9.83 2.93
CA GLY A 186 16.32 -10.81 3.81
C GLY A 186 15.71 -10.20 5.07
N ASN A 187 16.25 -9.09 5.58
CA ASN A 187 15.66 -8.39 6.73
C ASN A 187 14.46 -7.55 6.30
N LEU A 188 14.60 -6.78 5.23
CA LEU A 188 13.50 -5.96 4.71
C LEU A 188 12.30 -6.82 4.33
N GLU A 189 12.53 -7.98 3.70
CA GLU A 189 11.48 -8.96 3.40
C GLU A 189 10.81 -9.51 4.66
N GLN A 190 11.58 -9.81 5.70
CA GLN A 190 11.03 -10.28 6.98
C GLN A 190 10.16 -9.20 7.66
N VAL A 191 10.60 -7.94 7.64
CA VAL A 191 9.83 -6.82 8.20
C VAL A 191 8.54 -6.59 7.40
N ALA A 192 8.62 -6.52 6.07
CA ALA A 192 7.46 -6.38 5.20
C ALA A 192 6.47 -7.56 5.39
N THR A 193 6.98 -8.79 5.46
CA THR A 193 6.17 -9.99 5.71
C THR A 193 5.45 -9.92 7.06
N LYS A 194 6.07 -9.31 8.08
CA LYS A 194 5.44 -9.11 9.38
C LYS A 194 4.23 -8.17 9.26
N ALA A 195 4.39 -7.02 8.62
CA ALA A 195 3.29 -6.06 8.38
C ALA A 195 2.11 -6.72 7.64
N ILE A 196 2.41 -7.56 6.64
CA ILE A 196 1.39 -8.33 5.91
C ILE A 196 0.66 -9.33 6.84
N LYS A 197 1.40 -10.06 7.69
CA LYS A 197 0.82 -11.03 8.64
C LYS A 197 -0.04 -10.38 9.72
N GLU A 198 0.29 -9.15 10.10
CA GLU A 198 -0.50 -8.33 11.02
C GLU A 198 -1.82 -7.86 10.41
N LYS A 199 -1.99 -8.00 9.08
CA LYS A 199 -3.18 -7.55 8.33
C LYS A 199 -3.45 -6.07 8.59
N GLN A 200 -2.40 -5.27 8.59
CA GLN A 200 -2.52 -3.83 8.73
C GLN A 200 -3.46 -3.29 7.64
N LYS A 201 -4.31 -2.34 8.03
CA LYS A 201 -5.30 -1.75 7.14
C LYS A 201 -4.70 -0.53 6.44
N PHE A 202 -5.01 -0.37 5.15
CA PHE A 202 -4.83 0.90 4.48
C PHE A 202 -5.99 1.83 4.87
N GLU A 203 -5.68 2.93 5.54
CA GLU A 203 -6.66 3.93 5.96
C GLU A 203 -6.41 5.26 5.26
N ARG A 204 -7.48 5.82 4.67
CA ARG A 204 -7.45 7.12 4.01
C ARG A 204 -7.90 8.19 4.98
N LEU A 205 -7.19 9.32 4.94
CA LEU A 205 -7.61 10.57 5.56
C LEU A 205 -7.26 11.73 4.62
N GLU A 206 -8.22 12.62 4.38
CA GLU A 206 -7.94 13.88 3.71
C GLU A 206 -7.44 14.89 4.72
N MET A 207 -6.32 15.54 4.42
CA MET A 207 -5.61 16.45 5.32
C MET A 207 -5.29 17.75 4.59
N THR A 208 -5.29 18.85 5.34
CA THR A 208 -4.81 20.14 4.85
C THR A 208 -3.31 20.12 4.62
N LYS A 209 -2.81 21.03 3.78
CA LYS A 209 -1.38 21.16 3.49
C LYS A 209 -0.58 21.46 4.77
N GLU A 210 -1.10 22.28 5.66
CA GLU A 210 -0.49 22.63 6.94
C GLU A 210 -0.36 21.40 7.85
N GLN A 211 -1.40 20.58 7.93
CA GLN A 211 -1.36 19.34 8.71
C GLN A 211 -0.34 18.34 8.13
N LEU A 212 -0.24 18.23 6.81
CA LEU A 212 0.76 17.38 6.16
C LEU A 212 2.19 17.88 6.44
N LEU A 213 2.42 19.19 6.36
CA LEU A 213 3.73 19.78 6.66
C LEU A 213 4.14 19.57 8.12
N GLU A 214 3.20 19.70 9.07
CA GLU A 214 3.46 19.41 10.47
C GLU A 214 3.72 17.92 10.72
N MET A 215 2.91 17.03 10.13
CA MET A 215 3.06 15.57 10.24
C MET A 215 4.43 15.10 9.74
N PHE A 216 4.92 15.68 8.64
CA PHE A 216 6.17 15.27 8.00
C PHE A 216 7.36 16.20 8.27
N LYS A 217 7.27 17.13 9.24
CA LYS A 217 8.30 18.14 9.51
C LYS A 217 9.72 17.60 9.75
N TYR A 218 9.82 16.34 10.20
CA TYR A 218 11.09 15.65 10.43
C TYR A 218 11.78 15.20 9.12
N ASN A 219 11.02 15.08 8.03
CA ASN A 219 11.47 14.54 6.75
C ASN A 219 11.51 15.63 5.68
N LYS A 220 12.71 16.20 5.49
CA LYS A 220 12.96 17.27 4.48
C LYS A 220 12.49 16.92 3.06
N TYR A 221 12.54 15.65 2.67
CA TYR A 221 12.13 15.21 1.32
C TYR A 221 10.61 15.28 1.16
N LYS A 222 9.86 14.82 2.17
CA LYS A 222 8.39 14.93 2.18
C LYS A 222 7.94 16.38 2.29
N VAL A 223 8.58 17.18 3.15
CA VAL A 223 8.28 18.62 3.27
C VAL A 223 8.44 19.34 1.93
N GLN A 224 9.54 19.09 1.23
CA GLN A 224 9.76 19.64 -0.11
C GLN A 224 8.69 19.15 -1.10
N PHE A 225 8.41 17.85 -1.14
CA PHE A 225 7.38 17.28 -2.02
C PHE A 225 6.00 17.91 -1.78
N ILE A 226 5.60 18.06 -0.51
CA ILE A 226 4.32 18.67 -0.14
C ILE A 226 4.28 20.13 -0.59
N SER A 227 5.36 20.87 -0.36
CA SER A 227 5.46 22.29 -0.72
C SER A 227 5.37 22.52 -2.23
N ASP A 228 6.01 21.64 -3.01
CA ASP A 228 6.15 21.78 -4.47
C ASP A 228 4.96 21.21 -5.25
N LYS A 229 4.31 20.16 -4.74
CA LYS A 229 3.33 19.36 -5.51
C LYS A 229 1.91 19.42 -5.00
N ILE A 230 1.70 19.82 -3.74
CA ILE A 230 0.36 19.89 -3.16
C ILE A 230 -0.12 21.35 -3.21
N PRO A 231 -1.19 21.65 -3.96
CA PRO A 231 -1.78 22.98 -3.95
C PRO A 231 -2.35 23.31 -2.58
N ASP A 232 -2.54 24.61 -2.34
CA ASP A 232 -3.18 25.12 -1.11
C ASP A 232 -4.68 24.75 -1.06
#